data_AF-A0A942MXJ8-F1
#
_entry.id   AF-A0A942MXJ8-F1
#
_cell.length_a   1.000
_cell.length_b   1.000
_cell.length_c   1.000
_cell.angle_alpha   90.00
_cell.angle_beta   90.00
_cell.angle_gamma   90.00
#
_symmetry.space_group_name_H-M   'P 1'
#
loop_
_entity.id
_entity.type
_entity.pdbx_description
1 polymer ?
#
loop_
_entity_poly.entity_id
_entity_poly.type
_entity_poly.pdbx_seq_one_letter_code
_entity_poly.pdbx_strand_id
1 'polypeptide(L)' 'MATMKIWYDDEGDLLEITSEQTKGYMKDIGDDIWERIDEHGKIIGISILGFKKRLHHKTTEISLPMEVSFSE' A
#
# COMPACT_ATOMS: atom_id res chain seq x y z
N MET A 1 -12.42 -8.19 -14.77
CA MET A 1 -11.55 -8.59 -13.65
C MET A 1 -10.77 -7.36 -13.23
N ALA A 2 -10.75 -7.00 -11.96
CA ALA A 2 -9.86 -5.96 -11.45
C ALA A 2 -8.46 -6.58 -11.24
N THR A 3 -7.41 -5.85 -11.58
CA THR A 3 -6.02 -6.32 -11.42
C THR A 3 -5.38 -5.52 -10.31
N MET A 4 -4.86 -6.20 -9.30
CA MET A 4 -4.04 -5.58 -8.25
C MET A 4 -2.57 -5.91 -8.54
N LYS A 5 -1.74 -4.88 -8.56
CA LYS A 5 -0.30 -5.02 -8.68
C LYS A 5 0.32 -4.98 -7.29
N ILE A 6 1.04 -6.04 -6.95
CA ILE A 6 1.85 -6.14 -5.75
C ILE A 6 3.30 -6.11 -6.19
N TRP A 7 4.07 -5.17 -5.65
CA TRP A 7 5.50 -5.03 -5.92
C TRP A 7 6.25 -4.94 -4.60
N TYR A 8 7.34 -5.67 -4.47
CA TYR A 8 8.16 -5.68 -3.26
C TYR A 8 9.63 -5.51 -3.65
N ASP A 9 10.29 -4.56 -3.00
CA ASP A 9 11.73 -4.36 -3.04
C ASP A 9 12.37 -4.93 -1.77
N ASP A 10 13.19 -5.97 -1.94
CA ASP A 10 13.86 -6.62 -0.82
C ASP A 10 15.05 -5.81 -0.28
N GLU A 11 15.67 -4.96 -1.10
CA GLU A 11 16.80 -4.12 -0.67
C GLU A 11 16.30 -2.94 0.19
N GLY A 12 15.24 -2.27 -0.26
CA GLY A 12 14.59 -1.17 0.45
C GLY A 12 13.63 -1.59 1.57
N ASP A 13 13.30 -2.89 1.69
CA ASP A 13 12.22 -3.40 2.56
C ASP A 13 10.89 -2.65 2.35
N LEU A 14 10.49 -2.50 1.08
CA LEU A 14 9.34 -1.69 0.68
C LEU A 14 8.31 -2.55 -0.07
N LEU A 15 7.08 -2.59 0.45
CA LEU A 15 5.94 -3.20 -0.22
C LEU A 15 5.04 -2.12 -0.82
N GLU A 16 4.75 -2.21 -2.11
CA GLU A 16 3.74 -1.39 -2.79
C GLU A 16 2.58 -2.26 -3.28
N ILE A 17 1.36 -1.81 -3.02
CA ILE A 17 0.13 -2.41 -3.56
C ILE A 17 -0.62 -1.31 -4.31
N THR A 18 -0.94 -1.54 -5.58
CA THR A 18 -1.64 -0.57 -6.42
C THR A 18 -2.74 -1.24 -7.24
N SER A 19 -3.86 -0.56 -7.43
CA SER A 19 -4.98 -1.04 -8.26
C SER A 19 -4.89 -0.53 -9.70
N GLU A 20 -4.25 0.61 -9.93
CA GLU A 20 -4.19 1.27 -11.24
C GLU A 20 -2.80 1.90 -11.49
N GLN A 21 -2.30 1.80 -12.73
CA GLN A 21 -1.12 2.56 -13.19
C GLN A 21 -1.56 3.95 -13.67
N THR A 22 -2.20 4.70 -12.79
CA THR A 22 -2.59 6.09 -13.05
C THR A 22 -1.61 7.06 -12.40
N LYS A 23 -1.60 8.30 -12.91
CA LYS A 23 -0.83 9.37 -12.28
C LYS A 23 -1.41 9.62 -10.90
N GLY A 24 -0.52 9.80 -9.95
CA GLY A 24 -0.87 10.07 -8.58
C GLY A 24 0.35 10.52 -7.81
N TYR A 25 0.10 11.08 -6.63
CA TYR A 25 1.13 11.50 -5.69
C TYR A 25 1.10 10.60 -4.46
N MET A 26 2.26 10.47 -3.79
CA MET A 26 2.34 9.81 -2.51
C MET A 26 2.01 10.81 -1.41
N LYS A 27 1.11 10.42 -0.51
CA LYS A 27 0.76 11.16 0.70
C LYS A 27 1.21 10.34 1.90
N ASP A 28 2.08 10.93 2.72
CA ASP A 28 2.50 10.34 3.98
C ASP A 28 1.34 10.33 4.97
N ILE A 29 1.09 9.16 5.57
CA ILE A 29 0.06 8.98 6.60
C ILE A 29 0.63 8.52 7.95
N GLY A 30 1.95 8.48 8.09
CA GLY A 30 2.66 8.07 9.29
C GLY A 30 2.98 6.57 9.32
N ASP A 31 3.70 6.16 10.37
CA ASP A 31 4.14 4.78 10.59
C ASP A 31 4.81 4.13 9.38
N ASP A 32 5.61 4.88 8.63
CA ASP A 32 6.28 4.45 7.40
C ASP A 32 5.31 3.92 6.32
N ILE A 33 4.12 4.52 6.25
CA ILE A 33 3.07 4.19 5.28
C ILE A 33 2.73 5.42 4.45
N TRP A 34 2.61 5.22 3.14
CA TRP A 34 2.16 6.22 2.19
C TRP A 34 0.95 5.74 1.40
N GLU A 35 0.02 6.64 1.15
CA GLU A 35 -1.08 6.44 0.23
C GLU A 35 -0.72 6.99 -1.15
N ARG A 36 -1.05 6.23 -2.20
CA ARG A 36 -1.01 6.74 -3.56
C ARG A 36 -2.39 7.30 -3.90
N ILE A 37 -2.47 8.60 -4.15
CA ILE A 37 -3.71 9.31 -4.43
C ILE A 37 -3.70 9.79 -5.88
N ASP A 38 -4.78 9.53 -6.63
CA ASP A 38 -4.93 10.00 -8.00
C ASP A 38 -5.33 11.49 -8.08
N GLU A 39 -5.48 12.02 -9.29
CA GLU A 39 -5.86 13.41 -9.53
C GLU A 39 -7.28 13.75 -9.03
N HIS A 40 -8.12 12.75 -8.73
CA HIS A 40 -9.48 12.89 -8.24
C HIS A 40 -9.59 12.75 -6.71
N GLY A 41 -8.48 12.53 -6.01
CA GLY A 41 -8.47 12.32 -4.57
C GLY A 41 -8.82 10.89 -4.14
N LYS A 42 -8.89 9.94 -5.08
CA LYS A 42 -9.13 8.52 -4.78
C LYS A 42 -7.81 7.84 -4.43
N ILE A 43 -7.82 7.02 -3.39
CA ILE A 43 -6.65 6.20 -3.05
C ILE A 43 -6.58 5.02 -4.01
N ILE A 44 -5.47 4.93 -4.75
CA ILE A 44 -5.20 3.93 -5.79
C ILE A 44 -4.06 2.98 -5.42
N GLY A 45 -3.47 3.14 -4.23
CA GLY A 45 -2.47 2.23 -3.71
C GLY A 45 -1.92 2.63 -2.34
N ILE A 46 -1.11 1.75 -1.79
CA ILE A 46 -0.41 1.92 -0.52
C ILE A 46 1.06 1.53 -0.70
N SER A 47 1.95 2.17 0.05
CA SER A 47 3.36 1.80 0.18
C SER A 47 3.69 1.63 1.66
N ILE A 48 4.32 0.52 2.03
CA ILE A 48 4.68 0.20 3.42
C ILE A 48 6.18 -0.06 3.46
N LEU A 49 6.91 0.80 4.14
CA LEU A 49 8.34 0.64 4.38
C LEU A 49 8.58 -0.16 5.68
N GLY A 50 9.65 -0.96 5.69
CA GLY A 50 9.96 -1.87 6.77
C GLY A 50 9.02 -3.08 6.83
N PHE A 51 8.46 -3.51 5.70
CA PHE A 51 7.41 -4.53 5.66
C PHE A 51 7.87 -5.88 6.24
N LYS A 52 9.02 -6.38 5.79
CA LYS A 52 9.67 -7.60 6.29
C LYS A 52 10.04 -7.48 7.75
N LYS A 53 10.60 -6.33 8.17
CA LYS A 53 10.91 -6.08 9.59
C LYS A 53 9.66 -6.17 10.47
N ARG A 54 8.51 -5.69 10.00
CA ARG A 54 7.21 -5.79 10.70
C ARG A 54 6.73 -7.24 10.78
N LEU A 55 6.84 -7.99 9.69
CA LEU A 55 6.41 -9.40 9.61
C LEU A 55 7.22 -10.40 10.46
N HIS A 56 8.34 -10.01 11.07
CA HIS A 56 9.09 -10.89 11.98
C HIS A 56 8.23 -11.42 13.14
N HIS A 57 7.16 -10.71 13.51
CA HIS A 57 6.09 -11.23 14.34
C HIS A 57 5.03 -11.82 13.40
N LYS A 58 4.79 -13.15 13.48
CA LYS A 58 3.94 -13.99 12.57
C LYS A 58 2.67 -13.35 11.98
N THR A 59 2.09 -12.36 12.65
CA THR A 59 0.98 -11.55 12.15
C THR A 59 1.20 -10.12 12.61
N THR A 60 1.09 -9.16 11.69
CA THR A 60 1.10 -7.73 12.00
C THR A 60 -0.20 -7.13 11.52
N GLU A 61 -0.86 -6.39 12.41
CA GLU A 61 -2.00 -5.56 12.06
C GLU A 61 -1.50 -4.19 11.61
N ILE A 62 -1.96 -3.75 10.44
CA ILE A 62 -1.65 -2.43 9.90
C ILE A 62 -2.99 -1.70 9.78
N SER A 63 -3.12 -0.58 10.49
CA SER A 63 -4.29 0.28 10.35
C SER A 63 -4.18 1.05 9.05
N LEU A 64 -4.99 0.66 8.07
CA LEU A 64 -5.14 1.42 6.84
C LEU A 64 -6.30 2.40 7.01
N PRO A 65 -6.15 3.67 6.59
CA PRO A 65 -7.23 4.66 6.61
C PRO A 65 -8.30 4.44 5.53
N MET A 66 -8.29 3.27 4.88
CA MET A 66 -9.22 2.89 3.83
C MET A 66 -9.98 1.61 4.19
N GLU A 67 -11.25 1.56 3.81
CA GLU A 67 -12.02 0.32 3.83
C GLU A 67 -11.58 -0.58 2.67
N VAL A 68 -11.14 -1.80 3.01
CA VAL A 68 -10.82 -2.83 2.03
C VAL A 68 -12.02 -3.77 1.92
N SER A 69 -12.67 -3.78 0.75
CA SER A 69 -13.74 -4.73 0.43
C SER A 69 -13.23 -5.83 -0.48
N PHE A 70 -13.42 -7.08 -0.09
CA PHE A 70 -13.22 -8.24 -0.97
C PHE A 70 -14.56 -8.61 -1.60
N SER A 71 -14.61 -8.71 -2.93
CA SER A 71 -15.77 -9.23 -3.66
C SER A 71 -15.57 -10.72 -3.96
N GLU A 72 -16.51 -11.58 -3.55
CA GLU A 72 -16.62 -12.99 -3.98
C GLU A 72 -17.12 -13.13 -5.43
#